data_AF-N9XZD4-F1
#
_entry.id   AF-N9XZD4-F1
#
_cell.length_a   1.000
_cell.length_b   1.000
_cell.length_c   1.000
_cell.angle_alpha   90.00
_cell.angle_beta   90.00
_cell.angle_gamma   90.00
#
_symmetry.space_group_name_H-M   'P 1'
#
loop_
_entity.id
_entity.type
_entity.pdbx_description
1 polymer ?
#
loop_
_entity_poly.entity_id
_entity_poly.type
_entity_poly.pdbx_seq_one_letter_code
_entity_poly.pdbx_strand_id
1 'polypeptide(L)'
;MKDNKNTENFSSEELNEKVEVSHFEDSNESSDEDREETTQIFSSEKNVITEKDLFTFIGPKNLDYYAKVFRKHSTTENFASWNWASFLFTPFWTLYRKLYVWFVVYIIVMGIVESITFMSPILGCILMIVLHALYGVFGNCMYLYNCRGNINKVNSSLSDYSDKKSVLAANGGTSVVAPFVYFLISLLFSFVIVGIIGAIASAGINALLSPFMNSGMPFPF
;
A
#
# COMPACT_ATOMS: atom_id res chain seq x y z
N MET A 1 -40.79 -51.45 13.89
CA MET A 1 -40.13 -50.61 12.86
C MET A 1 -38.81 -50.17 13.46
N LYS A 2 -37.64 -50.58 12.96
CA LYS A 2 -37.10 -50.44 11.58
C LYS A 2 -37.07 -48.97 11.15
N ASP A 3 -35.98 -48.37 10.64
CA ASP A 3 -34.56 -48.74 10.41
C ASP A 3 -33.79 -47.39 10.22
N ASN A 4 -32.47 -47.18 10.37
CA ASN A 4 -31.27 -48.02 10.56
C ASN A 4 -30.12 -47.20 11.29
N LYS A 5 -28.97 -47.86 11.53
CA LYS A 5 -27.67 -47.47 12.11
C LYS A 5 -26.68 -46.72 11.17
N ASN A 6 -25.58 -46.22 11.78
CA ASN A 6 -24.18 -46.05 11.30
C ASN A 6 -23.91 -45.31 9.97
N THR A 7 -22.98 -44.32 9.99
CA THR A 7 -21.58 -44.44 9.47
C THR A 7 -20.85 -43.08 9.45
N GLU A 8 -20.19 -42.65 10.54
CA GLU A 8 -19.10 -41.63 10.51
C GLU A 8 -18.05 -41.85 11.63
N ASN A 9 -17.75 -43.12 11.96
CA ASN A 9 -16.55 -43.49 12.74
C ASN A 9 -15.55 -44.21 11.81
N PHE A 10 -15.25 -43.59 10.67
CA PHE A 10 -14.29 -44.11 9.70
C PHE A 10 -12.97 -43.35 9.85
N SER A 11 -11.87 -44.10 10.03
CA SER A 11 -10.50 -43.65 9.76
C SER A 11 -9.80 -42.71 10.78
N SER A 12 -10.05 -42.84 12.10
CA SER A 12 -9.06 -42.38 13.10
C SER A 12 -7.90 -43.36 13.29
N GLU A 13 -8.17 -44.66 13.07
CA GLU A 13 -7.17 -45.74 13.23
C GLU A 13 -6.31 -45.91 11.97
N GLU A 14 -6.90 -45.83 10.78
CA GLU A 14 -6.19 -45.84 9.47
C GLU A 14 -5.18 -44.69 9.33
N LEU A 15 -5.45 -43.53 9.96
CA LEU A 15 -4.51 -42.40 9.99
C LEU A 15 -3.31 -42.68 10.90
N ASN A 16 -3.49 -43.36 12.03
CA ASN A 16 -2.38 -43.77 12.89
C ASN A 16 -1.58 -44.91 12.25
N GLU A 17 -2.24 -45.89 11.62
CA GLU A 17 -1.57 -46.99 10.91
C GLU A 17 -0.68 -46.49 9.77
N LYS A 18 -1.14 -45.47 9.01
CA LYS A 18 -0.29 -44.79 8.00
C LYS A 18 0.90 -44.03 8.57
N VAL A 19 0.82 -43.51 9.80
CA VAL A 19 1.91 -42.80 10.47
C VAL A 19 2.94 -43.78 11.04
N GLU A 20 2.50 -44.95 11.51
CA GLU A 20 3.39 -45.94 12.14
C GLU A 20 4.14 -46.79 11.09
N VAL A 21 3.53 -47.04 9.93
CA VAL A 21 4.16 -47.77 8.80
C VAL A 21 5.29 -46.97 8.12
N SER A 22 5.33 -45.64 8.23
CA SER A 22 6.39 -44.84 7.59
C SER A 22 7.74 -44.86 8.31
N HIS A 23 7.87 -45.59 9.43
CA HIS A 23 9.03 -45.50 10.32
C HIS A 23 9.90 -46.75 10.45
N PHE A 24 9.68 -47.82 9.65
CA PHE A 24 10.57 -48.99 9.61
C PHE A 24 10.71 -49.58 8.21
N GLU A 25 11.95 -49.98 7.88
CA GLU A 25 12.44 -50.44 6.55
C GLU A 25 12.48 -49.30 5.49
N ASP A 26 13.57 -49.07 4.73
CA ASP A 26 14.81 -49.83 4.57
C ASP A 26 16.06 -48.91 4.51
N SER A 27 17.24 -49.49 4.70
CA SER A 27 18.53 -48.79 4.75
C SER A 27 19.23 -48.73 3.38
N ASN A 28 19.82 -47.56 3.07
CA ASN A 28 20.65 -47.26 1.90
C ASN A 28 19.97 -47.39 0.51
N GLU A 29 19.33 -46.31 0.04
CA GLU A 29 19.65 -45.60 -1.25
C GLU A 29 18.56 -44.54 -1.56
N SER A 30 18.26 -43.63 -0.62
CA SER A 30 17.25 -42.55 -0.77
C SER A 30 17.66 -41.24 -0.06
N SER A 31 18.95 -40.91 -0.04
CA SER A 31 19.46 -39.82 0.80
C SER A 31 19.24 -38.40 0.25
N ASP A 32 18.86 -38.30 -1.02
CA ASP A 32 18.99 -37.07 -1.81
C ASP A 32 17.62 -36.59 -2.33
N GLU A 33 16.77 -37.45 -2.90
CA GLU A 33 15.39 -37.05 -3.29
C GLU A 33 14.51 -36.69 -2.08
N ASP A 34 14.50 -37.51 -1.02
CA ASP A 34 13.78 -37.18 0.23
C ASP A 34 14.31 -35.89 0.89
N ARG A 35 15.61 -35.61 0.74
CA ARG A 35 16.21 -34.35 1.22
C ARG A 35 15.84 -33.18 0.33
N GLU A 36 15.80 -33.34 -0.98
CA GLU A 36 15.34 -32.29 -1.88
C GLU A 36 13.86 -32.01 -1.68
N GLU A 37 12.99 -33.01 -1.59
CA GLU A 37 11.56 -32.83 -1.34
C GLU A 37 11.31 -32.22 0.05
N THR A 38 11.97 -32.72 1.11
CA THR A 38 11.90 -32.09 2.44
C THR A 38 12.44 -30.64 2.40
N THR A 39 13.51 -30.37 1.66
CA THR A 39 14.05 -29.00 1.52
C THR A 39 13.13 -28.10 0.68
N GLN A 40 12.46 -28.62 -0.33
CA GLN A 40 11.45 -27.92 -1.14
C GLN A 40 10.20 -27.61 -0.30
N ILE A 41 9.72 -28.56 0.50
CA ILE A 41 8.59 -28.36 1.43
C ILE A 41 8.96 -27.33 2.51
N PHE A 42 10.13 -27.47 3.15
CA PHE A 42 10.58 -26.57 4.21
C PHE A 42 10.94 -25.16 3.68
N SER A 43 11.43 -25.04 2.45
CA SER A 43 11.69 -23.74 1.79
C SER A 43 10.43 -23.11 1.17
N SER A 44 9.44 -23.92 0.79
CA SER A 44 8.09 -23.48 0.46
C SER A 44 7.41 -22.89 1.70
N GLU A 45 7.45 -23.60 2.84
CA GLU A 45 6.90 -23.11 4.11
C GLU A 45 7.60 -21.81 4.58
N LYS A 46 8.92 -21.70 4.39
CA LYS A 46 9.70 -20.47 4.66
C LYS A 46 9.28 -19.26 3.79
N ASN A 47 8.65 -19.50 2.64
CA ASN A 47 8.10 -18.47 1.75
C ASN A 47 6.63 -18.13 2.02
N VAL A 48 5.91 -18.89 2.86
CA VAL A 48 4.55 -18.55 3.25
C VAL A 48 4.56 -17.33 4.19
N ILE A 49 4.04 -16.19 3.71
CA ILE A 49 3.86 -15.00 4.54
C ILE A 49 2.83 -15.31 5.64
N THR A 50 3.30 -15.47 6.87
CA THR A 50 2.41 -15.73 8.00
C THR A 50 1.61 -14.48 8.38
N GLU A 51 0.42 -14.68 8.96
CA GLU A 51 -0.37 -13.57 9.51
C GLU A 51 0.43 -12.79 10.58
N LYS A 52 1.26 -13.48 11.36
CA LYS A 52 2.13 -12.89 12.39
C LYS A 52 3.20 -11.96 11.78
N ASP A 53 3.79 -12.34 10.65
CA ASP A 53 4.73 -11.47 9.92
C ASP A 53 4.04 -10.23 9.38
N LEU A 54 2.83 -10.42 8.83
CA LEU A 54 2.01 -9.34 8.30
C LEU A 54 1.59 -8.34 9.39
N PHE A 55 1.19 -8.82 10.57
CA PHE A 55 0.87 -7.98 11.73
C PHE A 55 2.10 -7.25 12.29
N THR A 56 3.24 -7.95 12.37
CA THR A 56 4.53 -7.34 12.76
C THR A 56 4.92 -6.21 11.80
N PHE A 57 4.71 -6.40 10.50
CA PHE A 57 4.99 -5.39 9.48
C PHE A 57 3.98 -4.23 9.44
N ILE A 58 2.68 -4.46 9.68
CA ILE A 58 1.70 -3.35 9.78
C ILE A 58 2.02 -2.48 10.99
N GLY A 59 2.47 -3.09 12.09
CA GLY A 59 2.63 -2.44 13.39
C GLY A 59 1.29 -2.19 14.09
N PRO A 60 1.30 -1.58 15.29
CA PRO A 60 0.12 -1.49 16.14
C PRO A 60 -0.96 -0.51 15.64
N LYS A 61 -0.61 0.46 14.78
CA LYS A 61 -1.55 1.51 14.37
C LYS A 61 -2.54 1.01 13.32
N ASN A 62 -3.82 1.02 13.66
CA ASN A 62 -4.93 0.51 12.84
C ASN A 62 -4.83 -0.98 12.51
N LEU A 63 -4.14 -1.79 13.34
CA LEU A 63 -3.89 -3.20 13.07
C LEU A 63 -5.19 -3.98 12.79
N ASP A 64 -6.21 -3.81 13.64
CA ASP A 64 -7.49 -4.54 13.53
C ASP A 64 -8.22 -4.27 12.21
N TYR A 65 -8.14 -3.04 11.69
CA TYR A 65 -8.70 -2.69 10.38
C TYR A 65 -7.98 -3.46 9.26
N TYR A 66 -6.65 -3.43 9.25
CA TYR A 66 -5.88 -4.11 8.20
C TYR A 66 -5.95 -5.63 8.33
N ALA A 67 -5.97 -6.18 9.55
CA ALA A 67 -6.21 -7.60 9.81
C ALA A 67 -7.56 -8.05 9.20
N LYS A 68 -8.65 -7.33 9.47
CA LYS A 68 -9.97 -7.63 8.90
C LYS A 68 -9.99 -7.56 7.36
N VAL A 69 -9.38 -6.52 6.79
CA VAL A 69 -9.30 -6.34 5.32
C VAL A 69 -8.45 -7.42 4.67
N PHE A 70 -7.31 -7.78 5.28
CA PHE A 70 -6.38 -8.76 4.72
C PHE A 70 -6.92 -10.20 4.83
N ARG A 71 -7.60 -10.54 5.94
CA ARG A 71 -8.35 -11.81 6.07
C ARG A 71 -9.44 -11.95 5.01
N LYS A 72 -10.10 -10.86 4.63
CA LYS A 72 -11.07 -10.85 3.52
C LYS A 72 -10.40 -11.05 2.15
N HIS A 73 -9.22 -10.46 1.93
CA HIS A 73 -8.44 -10.66 0.70
C HIS A 73 -7.73 -12.03 0.61
N SER A 74 -7.62 -12.79 1.71
CA SER A 74 -7.16 -14.20 1.66
C SER A 74 -8.30 -15.20 1.42
N THR A 75 -9.56 -14.83 1.68
CA THR A 75 -10.74 -15.69 1.45
C THR A 75 -11.55 -15.31 0.21
N THR A 76 -11.28 -14.17 -0.42
CA THR A 76 -11.97 -13.71 -1.64
C THR A 76 -10.98 -13.11 -2.63
N GLU A 77 -11.14 -13.42 -3.92
CA GLU A 77 -10.38 -12.81 -5.01
C GLU A 77 -10.77 -11.33 -5.27
N ASN A 78 -11.59 -10.74 -4.41
CA ASN A 78 -12.02 -9.36 -4.56
C ASN A 78 -10.97 -8.40 -4.00
N PHE A 79 -10.24 -7.75 -4.90
CA PHE A 79 -9.20 -6.77 -4.57
C PHE A 79 -9.74 -5.36 -4.23
N ALA A 80 -11.03 -5.09 -4.41
CA ALA A 80 -11.64 -3.79 -4.12
C ALA A 80 -12.07 -3.68 -2.65
N SER A 81 -11.59 -2.66 -1.94
CA SER A 81 -12.14 -2.28 -0.63
C SER A 81 -11.98 -0.80 -0.35
N TRP A 82 -13.08 -0.13 0.01
CA TRP A 82 -13.10 1.31 0.21
C TRP A 82 -12.29 1.76 1.43
N ASN A 83 -11.44 2.76 1.21
CA ASN A 83 -10.60 3.40 2.21
C ASN A 83 -10.76 4.93 2.12
N TRP A 84 -11.44 5.49 3.12
CA TRP A 84 -11.69 6.93 3.21
C TRP A 84 -10.42 7.78 3.28
N ALA A 85 -9.35 7.28 3.91
CA ALA A 85 -8.12 8.04 4.09
C ALA A 85 -7.29 8.09 2.80
N SER A 86 -7.27 7.02 2.00
CA SER A 86 -6.64 7.04 0.68
C SER A 86 -7.47 7.79 -0.38
N PHE A 87 -8.78 7.92 -0.18
CA PHE A 87 -9.65 8.78 -1.00
C PHE A 87 -9.47 10.28 -0.69
N LEU A 88 -9.64 10.71 0.56
CA LEU A 88 -9.63 12.14 0.91
C LEU A 88 -8.22 12.74 1.04
N PHE A 89 -7.23 11.92 1.41
CA PHE A 89 -5.88 12.39 1.75
C PHE A 89 -4.81 11.59 1.01
N THR A 90 -5.03 11.28 -0.28
CA THR A 90 -4.19 10.38 -1.10
C THR A 90 -2.67 10.55 -0.92
N PRO A 91 -2.06 11.75 -1.09
CA PRO A 91 -0.61 11.89 -0.93
C PRO A 91 -0.16 11.67 0.52
N PHE A 92 -0.91 12.18 1.49
CA PHE A 92 -0.58 12.03 2.91
C PHE A 92 -0.70 10.58 3.38
N TRP A 93 -1.74 9.86 2.94
CA TRP A 93 -1.97 8.46 3.30
C TRP A 93 -0.93 7.54 2.66
N THR A 94 -0.58 7.74 1.38
CA THR A 94 0.46 6.96 0.71
C THR A 94 1.83 7.15 1.37
N LEU A 95 2.23 8.40 1.64
CA LEU A 95 3.46 8.71 2.38
C LEU A 95 3.44 8.15 3.81
N TYR A 96 2.33 8.31 4.53
CA TYR A 96 2.17 7.81 5.90
C TYR A 96 2.33 6.28 5.99
N ARG A 97 1.96 5.55 4.94
CA ARG A 97 2.09 4.08 4.84
C ARG A 97 3.30 3.62 4.05
N LYS A 98 4.29 4.50 3.85
CA LYS A 98 5.55 4.22 3.16
C LYS A 98 5.36 3.71 1.71
N LEU A 99 4.25 4.04 1.07
CA LEU A 99 3.93 3.67 -0.33
C LEU A 99 4.57 4.65 -1.31
N TYR A 100 5.88 4.85 -1.20
CA TYR A 100 6.60 5.93 -1.90
C TYR A 100 6.54 5.80 -3.43
N VAL A 101 6.55 4.58 -3.98
CA VAL A 101 6.39 4.34 -5.43
C VAL A 101 5.01 4.81 -5.90
N TRP A 102 3.95 4.44 -5.19
CA TRP A 102 2.58 4.87 -5.51
C TRP A 102 2.39 6.38 -5.29
N PHE A 103 3.05 6.98 -4.30
CA PHE A 103 3.09 8.43 -4.16
C PHE A 103 3.72 9.12 -5.39
N VAL A 104 4.85 8.62 -5.91
CA VAL A 104 5.47 9.18 -7.13
C VAL A 104 4.53 9.02 -8.35
N VAL A 105 3.89 7.86 -8.50
CA VAL A 105 2.86 7.64 -9.54
C VAL A 105 1.72 8.64 -9.40
N TYR A 106 1.21 8.87 -8.18
CA TYR A 106 0.17 9.87 -7.91
C TYR A 106 0.62 11.28 -8.33
N ILE A 107 1.83 11.72 -7.98
CA ILE A 107 2.34 13.05 -8.36
C ILE A 107 2.44 13.21 -9.89
N ILE A 108 2.96 12.20 -10.60
CA ILE A 108 3.06 12.23 -12.07
C ILE A 108 1.67 12.33 -12.72
N VAL A 109 0.72 11.50 -12.29
CA VAL A 109 -0.64 11.51 -12.84
C VAL A 109 -1.38 12.80 -12.47
N MET A 110 -1.20 13.32 -11.25
CA MET A 110 -1.77 14.61 -10.84
C MET A 110 -1.25 15.78 -11.68
N GLY A 111 0.04 15.84 -12.02
CA GLY A 111 0.57 16.88 -12.91
C GLY A 111 -0.07 16.88 -14.30
N ILE A 112 -0.42 15.71 -14.83
CA ILE A 112 -1.19 15.57 -16.08
C ILE A 112 -2.64 16.08 -15.88
N VAL A 113 -3.29 15.69 -14.77
CA VAL A 113 -4.65 16.15 -14.42
C VAL A 113 -4.71 17.67 -14.22
N GLU A 114 -3.72 18.27 -13.56
CA GLU A 114 -3.60 19.72 -13.39
C GLU A 114 -3.41 20.44 -14.72
N SER A 115 -2.56 19.90 -15.61
CA SER A 115 -2.39 20.41 -16.98
C SER A 115 -3.71 20.40 -17.77
N ILE A 116 -4.50 19.32 -17.66
CA ILE A 116 -5.84 19.23 -18.25
C ILE A 116 -6.81 20.21 -17.57
N THR A 117 -6.72 20.40 -16.25
CA THR A 117 -7.57 21.32 -15.48
C THR A 117 -7.37 22.77 -15.94
N PHE A 118 -6.14 23.17 -16.28
CA PHE A 118 -5.85 24.49 -16.84
C PHE A 118 -6.52 24.72 -18.20
N MET A 119 -6.62 23.68 -19.04
CA MET A 119 -7.26 23.76 -20.36
C MET A 119 -8.80 23.57 -20.31
N SER A 120 -9.29 22.75 -19.38
CA SER A 120 -10.70 22.39 -19.21
C SER A 120 -10.99 22.08 -17.74
N PRO A 121 -11.41 23.09 -16.94
CA PRO A 121 -11.57 22.95 -15.50
C PRO A 121 -12.56 21.84 -15.10
N ILE A 122 -13.67 21.69 -15.83
CA ILE A 122 -14.69 20.67 -15.53
C ILE A 122 -14.13 19.26 -15.74
N LEU A 123 -13.44 19.01 -16.86
CA LEU A 123 -12.84 17.71 -17.15
C LEU A 123 -11.72 17.39 -16.14
N GLY A 124 -10.89 18.38 -15.80
CA GLY A 124 -9.85 18.28 -14.78
C GLY A 124 -10.40 17.84 -13.42
N CYS A 125 -11.45 18.50 -12.93
CA CYS A 125 -12.14 18.13 -11.70
C CYS A 125 -12.69 16.70 -11.72
N ILE A 126 -13.29 16.26 -12.84
CA ILE A 126 -13.79 14.88 -12.97
C ILE A 126 -12.63 13.86 -12.89
N LEU A 127 -11.54 14.09 -13.63
CA LEU A 127 -10.36 13.22 -13.61
C LEU A 127 -9.69 13.17 -12.23
N MET A 128 -9.65 14.30 -11.52
CA MET A 128 -9.15 14.39 -10.15
C MET A 128 -9.99 13.53 -9.19
N ILE A 129 -11.32 13.64 -9.23
CA ILE A 129 -12.23 12.81 -8.41
C ILE A 129 -12.07 11.33 -8.75
N VAL A 130 -11.98 10.97 -10.03
CA VAL A 130 -11.77 9.59 -10.47
C VAL A 130 -10.44 9.03 -9.95
N LEU A 131 -9.34 9.80 -10.03
CA LEU A 131 -8.04 9.38 -9.52
C LEU A 131 -8.08 9.12 -8.01
N HIS A 132 -8.67 10.05 -7.24
CA HIS A 132 -8.82 9.89 -5.80
C HIS A 132 -9.71 8.67 -5.47
N ALA A 133 -10.79 8.45 -6.22
CA ALA A 133 -11.66 7.28 -6.07
C ALA A 133 -10.92 5.96 -6.37
N LEU A 134 -10.03 5.92 -7.37
CA LEU A 134 -9.18 4.75 -7.62
C LEU A 134 -8.26 4.45 -6.43
N TYR A 135 -7.63 5.48 -5.84
CA TYR A 135 -6.88 5.32 -4.58
C TYR A 135 -7.77 4.93 -3.40
N GLY A 136 -9.03 5.39 -3.36
CA GLY A 136 -10.05 4.98 -2.39
C GLY A 136 -10.42 3.49 -2.48
N VAL A 137 -10.61 2.97 -3.69
CA VAL A 137 -11.03 1.57 -3.95
C VAL A 137 -9.87 0.57 -3.86
N PHE A 138 -8.68 0.95 -4.35
CA PHE A 138 -7.52 0.05 -4.45
C PHE A 138 -6.44 0.31 -3.39
N GLY A 139 -6.56 1.36 -2.56
CA GLY A 139 -5.55 1.74 -1.57
C GLY A 139 -5.14 0.59 -0.65
N ASN A 140 -6.12 -0.08 -0.05
CA ASN A 140 -5.87 -1.24 0.82
C ASN A 140 -5.15 -2.39 0.11
N CYS A 141 -5.49 -2.64 -1.15
CA CYS A 141 -4.89 -3.67 -1.98
C CYS A 141 -3.43 -3.32 -2.32
N MET A 142 -3.16 -2.09 -2.77
CA MET A 142 -1.80 -1.58 -2.99
C MET A 142 -0.95 -1.67 -1.71
N TYR A 143 -1.54 -1.39 -0.55
CA TYR A 143 -0.87 -1.54 0.74
C TYR A 143 -0.60 -3.01 1.09
N LEU A 144 -1.54 -3.93 0.86
CA LEU A 144 -1.32 -5.37 1.04
C LEU A 144 -0.17 -5.89 0.17
N TYR A 145 -0.16 -5.58 -1.11
CA TYR A 145 0.92 -5.96 -2.03
C TYR A 145 2.27 -5.41 -1.58
N ASN A 146 2.32 -4.15 -1.13
CA ASN A 146 3.54 -3.59 -0.57
C ASN A 146 4.00 -4.32 0.70
N CYS A 147 3.09 -4.67 1.62
CA CYS A 147 3.43 -5.45 2.81
C CYS A 147 4.00 -6.82 2.42
N ARG A 148 3.29 -7.58 1.57
CA ARG A 148 3.72 -8.90 1.10
C ARG A 148 5.09 -8.84 0.41
N GLY A 149 5.30 -7.88 -0.50
CA GLY A 149 6.56 -7.70 -1.22
C GLY A 149 7.74 -7.33 -0.33
N ASN A 150 7.53 -6.56 0.75
CA ASN A 150 8.59 -6.27 1.71
C ASN A 150 8.86 -7.45 2.67
N ILE A 151 7.83 -8.18 3.10
CA ILE A 151 8.00 -9.38 3.94
C ILE A 151 8.78 -10.46 3.16
N ASN A 152 8.44 -10.70 1.89
CA ASN A 152 9.16 -11.67 1.05
C ASN A 152 10.65 -11.35 0.91
N LYS A 153 11.02 -10.06 0.72
CA LYS A 153 12.43 -9.64 0.70
C LYS A 153 13.15 -9.99 2.00
N VAL A 154 12.51 -9.80 3.16
CA VAL A 154 13.10 -10.15 4.46
C VAL A 154 13.19 -11.68 4.62
N ASN A 155 12.15 -12.43 4.25
CA ASN A 155 12.15 -13.90 4.28
C ASN A 155 13.24 -14.51 3.38
N SER A 156 13.51 -13.91 2.21
CA SER A 156 14.57 -14.37 1.29
C SER A 156 15.99 -14.01 1.76
N SER A 157 16.13 -13.03 2.67
CA SER A 157 17.43 -12.51 3.09
C SER A 157 17.87 -12.96 4.49
N LEU A 158 16.95 -13.42 5.35
CA LEU A 158 17.24 -13.81 6.73
C LEU A 158 16.71 -15.22 7.03
N SER A 159 17.57 -16.05 7.62
CA SER A 159 17.21 -17.38 8.10
C SER A 159 16.71 -17.40 9.55
N ASP A 160 17.20 -16.49 10.40
CA ASP A 160 16.79 -16.42 11.81
C ASP A 160 15.47 -15.65 12.04
N TYR A 161 14.69 -16.13 13.00
CA TYR A 161 13.37 -15.61 13.34
C TYR A 161 13.42 -14.33 14.20
N SER A 162 14.37 -14.22 15.11
CA SER A 162 14.52 -13.03 15.97
C SER A 162 14.93 -11.83 15.12
N ASP A 163 15.94 -12.02 14.27
CA ASP A 163 16.41 -11.01 13.32
C ASP A 163 15.30 -10.60 12.36
N LYS A 164 14.61 -11.58 11.73
CA LYS A 164 13.43 -11.33 10.87
C LYS A 164 12.38 -10.46 11.55
N LYS A 165 11.97 -10.79 12.79
CA LYS A 165 10.94 -10.02 13.51
C LYS A 165 11.36 -8.56 13.73
N SER A 166 12.62 -8.33 14.12
CA SER A 166 13.15 -6.98 14.36
C SER A 166 13.18 -6.14 13.08
N VAL A 167 13.62 -6.73 11.96
CA VAL A 167 13.73 -6.08 10.65
C VAL A 167 12.35 -5.78 10.05
N LEU A 168 11.38 -6.69 10.20
CA LEU A 168 9.99 -6.44 9.80
C LEU A 168 9.37 -5.26 10.56
N ALA A 169 9.59 -5.18 11.88
CA ALA A 169 9.07 -4.09 12.70
C ALA A 169 9.73 -2.73 12.38
N ALA A 170 11.02 -2.71 12.07
CA ALA A 170 11.75 -1.50 11.69
C ALA A 170 11.34 -0.97 10.30
N ASN A 171 11.23 -1.86 9.31
CA ASN A 171 10.88 -1.49 7.94
C ASN A 171 9.38 -1.17 7.77
N GLY A 172 8.52 -1.86 8.52
CA GLY A 172 7.07 -1.71 8.50
C GLY A 172 6.52 -0.44 9.17
N GLY A 173 5.31 -0.52 9.70
CA GLY A 173 4.67 0.56 10.46
C GLY A 173 4.22 1.75 9.61
N THR A 174 4.46 2.95 10.14
CA THR A 174 3.95 4.22 9.60
C THR A 174 4.99 5.33 9.72
N SER A 175 4.99 6.30 8.79
CA SER A 175 5.89 7.47 8.83
C SER A 175 5.08 8.77 9.01
N VAL A 176 5.25 9.48 10.13
CA VAL A 176 4.67 10.84 10.29
C VAL A 176 5.57 11.90 9.63
N VAL A 177 6.88 11.65 9.55
CA VAL A 177 7.85 12.60 8.99
C VAL A 177 7.62 12.83 7.50
N ALA A 178 7.40 11.78 6.72
CA ALA A 178 7.21 11.89 5.27
C ALA A 178 6.02 12.80 4.85
N PRO A 179 4.77 12.60 5.35
CA PRO A 179 3.67 13.50 5.03
C PRO A 179 3.85 14.92 5.58
N PHE A 180 4.57 15.11 6.69
CA PHE A 180 4.87 16.44 7.24
C PHE A 180 5.90 17.20 6.40
N VAL A 181 6.97 16.54 5.95
CA VAL A 181 7.96 17.11 5.02
C VAL A 181 7.30 17.48 3.70
N TYR A 182 6.43 16.61 3.16
CA TYR A 182 5.64 16.93 1.97
C TYR A 182 4.73 18.15 2.17
N PHE A 183 4.03 18.24 3.31
CA PHE A 183 3.22 19.42 3.64
C PHE A 183 4.05 20.72 3.65
N LEU A 184 5.22 20.71 4.28
CA LEU A 184 6.10 21.89 4.33
C LEU A 184 6.60 22.29 2.93
N ILE A 185 6.99 21.33 2.09
CA ILE A 185 7.42 21.59 0.71
C ILE A 185 6.27 22.17 -0.12
N SER A 186 5.07 21.57 -0.05
CA SER A 186 3.89 22.08 -0.74
C SER A 186 3.47 23.48 -0.28
N LEU A 187 3.60 23.76 1.02
CA LEU A 187 3.32 25.08 1.60
C LEU A 187 4.30 26.14 1.08
N LEU A 188 5.60 25.86 1.10
CA LEU A 188 6.63 26.75 0.55
C LEU A 188 6.44 27.00 -0.95
N PHE A 189 6.14 25.96 -1.72
CA PHE A 189 5.86 26.06 -3.16
C PHE A 189 4.63 26.94 -3.43
N SER A 190 3.55 26.78 -2.65
CA SER A 190 2.35 27.62 -2.73
C SER A 190 2.66 29.10 -2.50
N PHE A 191 3.46 29.43 -1.48
CA PHE A 191 3.90 30.82 -1.25
C PHE A 191 4.68 31.41 -2.44
N VAL A 192 5.55 30.63 -3.08
CA VAL A 192 6.30 31.07 -4.27
C VAL A 192 5.36 31.34 -5.44
N ILE A 193 4.41 30.45 -5.72
CA ILE A 193 3.43 30.62 -6.81
C ILE A 193 2.55 31.85 -6.59
N VAL A 194 2.01 32.05 -5.37
CA VAL A 194 1.21 33.23 -5.02
C VAL A 194 2.03 34.52 -5.16
N GLY A 195 3.30 34.52 -4.72
CA GLY A 195 4.21 35.66 -4.88
C GLY A 195 4.46 36.02 -6.34
N ILE A 196 4.69 35.03 -7.21
CA ILE A 196 4.88 35.23 -8.66
C ILE A 196 3.61 35.83 -9.30
N ILE A 197 2.44 35.27 -9.00
CA ILE A 197 1.16 35.78 -9.53
C ILE A 197 0.92 37.23 -9.08
N GLY A 198 1.18 37.53 -7.80
CA GLY A 198 1.06 38.89 -7.25
C GLY A 198 2.01 39.89 -7.93
N ALA A 199 3.26 39.49 -8.19
CA ALA A 199 4.23 40.32 -8.91
C ALA A 199 3.81 40.61 -10.36
N ILE A 200 3.32 39.59 -11.09
CA ILE A 200 2.81 39.74 -12.46
C ILE A 200 1.59 40.66 -12.49
N ALA A 201 0.64 40.48 -11.57
CA ALA A 201 -0.54 41.33 -11.47
C ALA A 201 -0.18 42.79 -11.15
N SER A 202 0.73 43.02 -10.19
CA SER A 202 1.22 44.36 -9.86
C SER A 202 1.92 45.04 -11.03
N ALA A 203 2.77 44.32 -11.77
CA ALA A 203 3.43 44.85 -12.97
C ALA A 203 2.41 45.23 -14.06
N GLY A 204 1.39 44.41 -14.28
CA GLY A 204 0.31 44.70 -15.24
C GLY A 204 -0.52 45.94 -14.86
N ILE A 205 -0.88 46.08 -13.58
CA ILE A 205 -1.58 47.28 -13.07
C ILE A 205 -0.71 48.53 -13.23
N ASN A 206 0.57 48.46 -12.85
CA ASN A 206 1.48 49.60 -12.99
C ASN A 206 1.65 50.02 -14.46
N ALA A 207 1.77 49.06 -15.38
CA ALA A 207 1.84 49.34 -16.82
C ALA A 207 0.56 50.05 -17.32
N LEU A 208 -0.62 49.54 -16.95
CA LEU A 208 -1.92 50.12 -17.31
C LEU A 208 -2.12 51.56 -16.78
N LEU A 209 -1.68 51.84 -15.55
CA LEU A 209 -1.88 53.13 -14.89
C LEU A 209 -0.78 54.16 -15.23
N SER A 210 0.40 53.71 -15.66
CA SER A 210 1.56 54.59 -15.94
C SER A 210 1.29 55.76 -16.91
N PRO A 211 0.46 55.67 -17.97
CA PRO A 211 0.19 56.81 -18.85
C PRO A 211 -0.59 57.91 -18.14
N PHE A 212 -1.57 57.55 -17.31
CA PHE A 212 -2.40 58.49 -16.53
C PHE A 212 -1.58 59.18 -15.44
N MET A 213 -0.78 58.40 -14.70
CA MET A 213 0.11 58.93 -13.65
C MET A 213 1.14 59.92 -14.21
N ASN A 214 1.73 59.65 -15.37
CA ASN A 214 2.74 60.53 -15.98
C ASN A 214 2.16 61.78 -16.66
N SER A 215 0.89 61.73 -17.10
CA SER A 215 0.23 62.84 -17.82
C SER A 215 -0.65 63.72 -16.95
N GLY A 216 -0.90 63.33 -15.70
CA GLY A 216 -1.87 64.00 -14.82
C GLY A 216 -3.33 63.87 -15.29
N MET A 217 -3.62 62.97 -16.23
CA MET A 217 -4.99 62.69 -16.67
C MET A 217 -5.77 61.92 -15.58
N PRO A 218 -7.08 62.17 -15.44
CA PRO A 218 -7.93 61.36 -14.57
C PRO A 218 -7.93 59.90 -15.03
N PHE A 219 -7.97 58.98 -14.06
CA PHE A 219 -8.05 57.54 -14.35
C PHE A 219 -9.39 57.19 -15.05
N PRO A 220 -9.44 56.11 -15.84
CA PRO A 220 -10.60 55.75 -16.66
C PRO A 220 -11.71 55.02 -15.86
N PHE A 221 -11.95 55.41 -14.61
CA PHE A 221 -12.87 54.77 -13.66
C PHE A 221 -13.81 55.79 -13.03
#